data_AF-A0A5G2QCD6-F1
#
_entry.id   AF-A0A5G2QCD6-F1
#
_cell.length_a   1.000
_cell.length_b   1.000
_cell.length_c   1.000
_cell.angle_alpha   90.00
_cell.angle_beta   90.00
_cell.angle_gamma   90.00
#
_symmetry.space_group_name_H-M   'P 1'
#
loop_
_entity.id
_entity.type
_entity.pdbx_description
1 polymer ?
#
loop_
_entity_poly.entity_id
_entity_poly.type
_entity_poly.pdbx_seq_one_letter_code
_entity_poly.pdbx_strand_id
1 'polypeptide(L)'
;MQFLNKMAGNEYVGFSNATFQSERESGDRNFAIGYYLKEKKCFPEGTDMVGILDFYFQLCSIEVTCESASVMAATLANGGFCPITGERVLSPEAVRNTLSLMHSCGMYDFSGQFAFHVGLPAKSGVAGGILLVVPNVMGMMCWSPPLDKMGNSVKGIHFCHDLVSLCNFHNYDNLRHFAKKLDPRREGGDQRHSFGPLDYESLQQELALKETVWKKVSPESNEDISTTVVYRMESLGEKS
;
A
#
# COMPACT_ATOMS: atom_id res chain seq x y z
N MET A 1 -10.95 16.89 -10.21
CA MET A 1 -12.22 16.44 -9.59
C MET A 1 -12.82 15.17 -10.20
N GLN A 2 -13.05 15.07 -11.52
CA GLN A 2 -13.72 13.90 -12.13
C GLN A 2 -13.12 12.53 -11.74
N PHE A 3 -11.79 12.39 -11.76
CA PHE A 3 -11.11 11.16 -11.33
C PHE A 3 -11.40 10.78 -9.88
N LEU A 4 -11.38 11.75 -8.97
CA LEU A 4 -11.66 11.51 -7.54
C LEU A 4 -13.11 11.08 -7.34
N ASN A 5 -14.07 11.71 -8.03
CA ASN A 5 -15.46 11.29 -8.00
C ASN A 5 -15.62 9.83 -8.44
N LYS A 6 -14.94 9.41 -9.50
CA LYS A 6 -14.98 8.01 -9.96
C LYS A 6 -14.35 7.04 -8.97
N MET A 7 -13.19 7.40 -8.39
CA MET A 7 -12.52 6.59 -7.37
C MET A 7 -13.35 6.44 -6.10
N ALA A 8 -14.09 7.47 -5.71
CA ALA A 8 -14.98 7.44 -4.55
C ALA A 8 -16.37 6.87 -4.86
N GLY A 9 -16.62 6.36 -6.07
CA GLY A 9 -17.94 5.87 -6.48
C GLY A 9 -19.03 6.92 -6.35
N ASN A 10 -18.71 8.16 -6.70
CA ASN A 10 -19.56 9.35 -6.64
C ASN A 10 -20.00 9.78 -5.24
N GLU A 11 -19.34 9.29 -4.18
CA GLU A 11 -19.45 9.84 -2.83
C GLU A 11 -18.80 11.24 -2.70
N TYR A 12 -18.83 11.81 -1.49
CA TYR A 12 -18.39 13.18 -1.23
C TYR A 12 -16.94 13.44 -1.66
N VAL A 13 -16.79 14.39 -2.58
CA VAL A 13 -15.53 15.04 -2.94
C VAL A 13 -15.79 16.55 -3.00
N GLY A 14 -15.29 17.26 -2.00
CA GLY A 14 -15.48 18.70 -1.83
C GLY A 14 -14.21 19.49 -2.05
N PHE A 15 -14.27 20.78 -1.73
CA PHE A 15 -13.14 21.70 -1.83
C PHE A 15 -13.26 22.82 -0.80
N SER A 16 -12.21 23.02 -0.01
CA SER A 16 -12.11 24.10 0.97
C SER A 16 -11.33 25.28 0.39
N ASN A 17 -12.05 26.32 -0.05
CA ASN A 17 -11.40 27.56 -0.46
C ASN A 17 -10.68 28.26 0.71
N ALA A 18 -11.18 28.11 1.94
CA ALA A 18 -10.55 28.70 3.12
C ALA A 18 -9.17 28.09 3.36
N THR A 19 -9.06 26.76 3.31
CA THR A 19 -7.77 26.05 3.43
C THR A 19 -6.85 26.42 2.26
N PHE A 20 -7.37 26.50 1.03
CA PHE A 20 -6.58 26.91 -0.13
C PHE A 20 -5.93 28.29 0.05
N GLN A 21 -6.69 29.29 0.48
CA GLN A 21 -6.15 30.63 0.70
C GLN A 21 -5.10 30.62 1.82
N SER A 22 -5.38 29.91 2.93
CA SER A 22 -4.45 29.79 4.05
C SER A 22 -3.14 29.12 3.63
N GLU A 23 -3.19 27.97 2.94
CA GLU A 23 -2.01 27.22 2.50
C GLU A 23 -1.18 28.00 1.49
N ARG A 24 -1.84 28.78 0.62
CA ARG A 24 -1.15 29.64 -0.35
C ARG A 24 -0.45 30.81 0.34
N GLU A 25 -1.08 31.42 1.35
CA GLU A 25 -0.50 32.54 2.11
C GLU A 25 0.72 32.10 2.94
N SER A 26 0.67 30.92 3.58
CA SER A 26 1.78 30.36 4.35
C SER A 26 2.70 29.43 3.54
N GLY A 27 2.62 29.47 2.20
CA GLY A 27 3.22 28.51 1.28
C GLY A 27 4.71 28.71 0.97
N ASP A 28 5.44 29.53 1.74
CA ASP A 28 6.80 30.01 1.44
C ASP A 28 7.78 28.91 1.03
N ARG A 29 7.76 27.78 1.75
CA ARG A 29 8.63 26.63 1.46
C ARG A 29 8.35 26.06 0.07
N ASN A 30 7.08 25.98 -0.33
CA ASN A 30 6.71 25.44 -1.64
C ASN A 30 7.07 26.41 -2.77
N PHE A 31 7.00 27.73 -2.52
CA PHE A 31 7.54 28.73 -3.46
C PHE A 31 9.05 28.54 -3.67
N ALA A 32 9.83 28.38 -2.60
CA ALA A 32 11.27 28.16 -2.69
C ALA A 32 11.60 26.90 -3.51
N ILE A 33 10.89 25.78 -3.25
CA ILE A 33 11.02 24.55 -4.02
C ILE A 33 10.65 24.79 -5.50
N GLY A 34 9.55 25.49 -5.77
CA GLY A 34 9.08 25.79 -7.13
C GLY A 34 10.12 26.56 -7.94
N TYR A 35 10.71 27.62 -7.36
CA TYR A 35 11.77 28.38 -8.03
C TYR A 35 13.04 27.53 -8.26
N TYR A 36 13.42 26.68 -7.30
CA TYR A 36 14.56 25.79 -7.47
C TYR A 36 14.34 24.77 -8.61
N LEU A 37 13.15 24.15 -8.66
CA LEU A 37 12.76 23.22 -9.73
C LEU A 37 12.72 23.92 -11.10
N LYS A 38 12.27 25.18 -11.14
CA LYS A 38 12.26 26.00 -12.36
C LYS A 38 13.67 26.26 -12.88
N GLU A 39 14.59 26.66 -12.00
CA GLU A 39 16.00 26.88 -12.36
C GLU A 39 16.66 25.60 -12.89
N LYS A 40 16.41 24.47 -12.24
CA LYS A 40 16.95 23.16 -12.63
C LYS A 40 16.22 22.49 -13.81
N LYS A 41 15.29 23.19 -14.45
CA LYS A 41 14.51 22.69 -15.61
C LYS A 41 13.83 21.35 -15.31
N CYS A 42 13.31 21.18 -14.10
CA CYS A 42 12.61 19.95 -13.70
C CYS A 42 11.17 19.88 -14.26
N PHE A 43 10.63 21.00 -14.74
CA PHE A 43 9.32 21.07 -15.38
C PHE A 43 9.41 20.84 -16.89
N PRO A 44 8.34 20.31 -17.53
CA PRO A 44 8.21 20.30 -18.97
C PRO A 44 8.34 21.70 -19.58
N GLU A 45 8.76 21.75 -20.85
CA GLU A 45 8.91 23.01 -21.58
C GLU A 45 7.60 23.81 -21.64
N GLY A 46 7.68 25.13 -21.47
CA GLY A 46 6.52 26.02 -21.48
C GLY A 46 5.66 26.03 -20.21
N THR A 47 6.08 25.34 -19.14
CA THR A 47 5.32 25.30 -17.88
C THR A 47 5.38 26.62 -17.11
N ASP A 48 4.22 27.15 -16.71
CA ASP A 48 4.14 28.24 -15.73
C ASP A 48 4.21 27.70 -14.29
N MET A 49 5.35 27.89 -13.64
CA MET A 49 5.58 27.41 -12.27
C MET A 49 4.59 27.99 -11.26
N VAL A 50 4.22 29.27 -11.36
CA VAL A 50 3.34 29.91 -10.36
C VAL A 50 1.92 29.37 -10.49
N GLY A 51 1.40 29.26 -11.72
CA GLY A 51 0.10 28.64 -11.98
C GLY A 51 0.05 27.17 -11.54
N ILE A 52 1.13 26.39 -11.73
CA ILE A 52 1.21 25.01 -11.24
C ILE A 52 1.22 24.95 -9.71
N LEU A 53 1.88 25.90 -9.06
CA LEU A 53 1.90 25.95 -7.60
C LEU A 53 0.53 26.31 -7.00
N ASP A 54 -0.20 27.25 -7.63
CA ASP A 54 -1.59 27.52 -7.27
C ASP A 54 -2.49 26.28 -7.47
N PHE A 55 -2.27 25.52 -8.54
CA PHE A 55 -2.98 24.25 -8.74
C PHE A 55 -2.62 23.21 -7.68
N TYR A 56 -1.34 23.11 -7.28
CA TYR A 56 -0.91 22.25 -6.19
C TYR A 56 -1.65 22.57 -4.88
N PHE A 57 -1.74 23.85 -4.50
CA PHE A 57 -2.48 24.25 -3.31
C PHE A 57 -3.97 23.92 -3.40
N GLN A 58 -4.58 24.05 -4.58
CA GLN A 58 -5.96 23.62 -4.80
C GLN A 58 -6.13 22.11 -4.57
N LEU A 59 -5.22 21.28 -5.11
CA LEU A 59 -5.28 19.83 -4.92
C LEU A 59 -5.10 19.42 -3.44
N CYS A 60 -4.25 20.11 -2.69
CA CYS A 60 -4.07 19.90 -1.25
C CYS A 60 -5.27 20.35 -0.40
N SER A 61 -6.18 21.15 -0.97
CA SER A 61 -7.35 21.71 -0.27
C SER A 61 -8.66 21.01 -0.61
N ILE A 62 -8.58 19.85 -1.27
CA ILE A 62 -9.72 18.98 -1.54
C ILE A 62 -10.22 18.36 -0.24
N GLU A 63 -11.54 18.31 -0.07
CA GLU A 63 -12.17 17.71 1.09
C GLU A 63 -12.77 16.34 0.77
N VAL A 64 -12.64 15.42 1.71
CA VAL A 64 -13.24 14.07 1.67
C VAL A 64 -13.70 13.69 3.06
N THR A 65 -14.56 12.67 3.16
CA THR A 65 -14.92 12.03 4.42
C THR A 65 -14.17 10.71 4.59
N CYS A 66 -14.19 10.12 5.79
CA CYS A 66 -13.62 8.78 5.97
C CYS A 66 -14.28 7.74 5.06
N GLU A 67 -15.59 7.86 4.85
CA GLU A 67 -16.36 6.96 3.98
C GLU A 67 -15.88 7.08 2.53
N SER A 68 -15.90 8.29 1.96
CA SER A 68 -15.51 8.48 0.56
C SER A 68 -14.04 8.16 0.29
N ALA A 69 -13.16 8.50 1.23
CA ALA A 69 -11.74 8.15 1.12
C ALA A 69 -11.49 6.63 1.28
N SER A 70 -12.31 5.91 2.05
CA SER A 70 -12.22 4.45 2.14
C SER A 70 -12.53 3.78 0.80
N VAL A 71 -13.50 4.30 0.03
CA VAL A 71 -13.81 3.84 -1.32
C VAL A 71 -12.67 4.13 -2.29
N MET A 72 -12.02 5.30 -2.18
CA MET A 72 -10.83 5.62 -2.97
C MET A 72 -9.68 4.65 -2.67
N ALA A 73 -9.41 4.36 -1.39
CA ALA A 73 -8.41 3.37 -0.99
C ALA A 73 -8.76 1.96 -1.51
N ALA A 74 -10.03 1.59 -1.45
CA ALA A 74 -10.50 0.29 -1.89
C ALA A 74 -10.45 0.16 -3.43
N THR A 75 -10.61 1.26 -4.16
CA THR A 75 -10.35 1.32 -5.61
C THR A 75 -8.90 0.99 -5.94
N LEU A 76 -7.94 1.45 -5.12
CA LEU A 76 -6.54 1.05 -5.26
C LEU A 76 -6.32 -0.41 -4.87
N ALA A 77 -6.96 -0.88 -3.79
CA ALA A 77 -6.89 -2.29 -3.38
C ALA A 77 -7.42 -3.24 -4.47
N ASN A 78 -8.41 -2.79 -5.24
CA ASN A 78 -9.10 -3.53 -6.29
C ASN A 78 -8.52 -3.27 -7.69
N GLY A 79 -7.21 -2.98 -7.78
CA GLY A 79 -6.50 -2.89 -9.06
C GLY A 79 -6.94 -1.76 -9.99
N GLY A 80 -7.59 -0.72 -9.45
CA GLY A 80 -8.05 0.46 -10.21
C GLY A 80 -9.51 0.40 -10.63
N PHE A 81 -10.25 -0.63 -10.23
CA PHE A 81 -11.70 -0.72 -10.41
C PHE A 81 -12.40 -0.23 -9.14
N CYS A 82 -13.32 0.71 -9.27
CA CYS A 82 -14.09 1.20 -8.14
C CYS A 82 -14.97 0.06 -7.59
N PRO A 83 -14.87 -0.30 -6.30
CA PRO A 83 -15.51 -1.49 -5.77
C PRO A 83 -17.05 -1.40 -5.74
N ILE A 84 -17.60 -0.19 -5.62
CA ILE A 84 -19.06 0.03 -5.52
C ILE A 84 -19.74 0.32 -6.86
N THR A 85 -18.98 0.75 -7.88
CA THR A 85 -19.53 1.02 -9.22
C THR A 85 -19.09 0.02 -10.29
N GLY A 86 -18.00 -0.71 -10.08
CA GLY A 86 -17.38 -1.59 -11.07
C GLY A 86 -16.67 -0.86 -12.22
N GLU A 87 -16.60 0.48 -12.19
CA GLU A 87 -15.92 1.25 -13.24
C GLU A 87 -14.40 1.08 -13.15
N ARG A 88 -13.74 0.88 -14.30
CA ARG A 88 -12.28 0.98 -14.40
C ARG A 88 -11.86 2.44 -14.36
N VAL A 89 -11.33 2.89 -13.22
CA VAL A 89 -10.92 4.28 -13.01
C VAL A 89 -9.44 4.48 -13.33
N LEU A 90 -8.57 3.57 -12.89
CA LEU A 90 -7.12 3.66 -13.06
C LEU A 90 -6.56 2.45 -13.82
N SER A 91 -5.40 2.62 -14.44
CA SER A 91 -4.67 1.48 -14.99
C SER A 91 -4.07 0.64 -13.85
N PRO A 92 -4.06 -0.70 -13.96
CA PRO A 92 -3.44 -1.55 -12.93
C PRO A 92 -1.95 -1.26 -12.73
N GLU A 93 -1.26 -0.81 -13.78
CA GLU A 93 0.13 -0.37 -13.70
C GLU A 93 0.31 0.85 -12.79
N ALA A 94 -0.51 1.90 -12.99
CA ALA A 94 -0.46 3.09 -12.14
C ALA A 94 -0.76 2.73 -10.69
N VAL A 95 -1.75 1.86 -10.46
CA VAL A 95 -2.11 1.38 -9.12
C VAL A 95 -0.94 0.66 -8.46
N ARG A 96 -0.31 -0.31 -9.15
CA ARG A 96 0.85 -1.02 -8.62
C ARG A 96 1.98 -0.07 -8.25
N ASN A 97 2.32 0.86 -9.16
CA ASN A 97 3.41 1.83 -8.93
C ASN A 97 3.10 2.73 -7.72
N THR A 98 1.86 3.22 -7.62
CA THR A 98 1.41 4.03 -6.48
C THR A 98 1.48 3.25 -5.17
N LEU A 99 1.00 2.01 -5.12
CA LEU A 99 1.05 1.19 -3.90
C LEU A 99 2.49 0.89 -3.46
N SER A 100 3.39 0.62 -4.40
CA SER A 100 4.82 0.45 -4.08
C SER A 100 5.43 1.71 -3.47
N LEU A 101 5.15 2.89 -4.04
CA LEU A 101 5.65 4.16 -3.51
C LEU A 101 4.99 4.54 -2.17
N MET A 102 3.72 4.22 -1.97
CA MET A 102 3.04 4.39 -0.68
C MET A 102 3.69 3.52 0.39
N HIS A 103 4.10 2.29 0.05
CA HIS A 103 4.78 1.40 0.98
C HIS A 103 6.12 1.99 1.45
N SER A 104 6.96 2.50 0.54
CA SER A 104 8.30 2.99 0.90
C SER A 104 8.38 4.47 1.32
N CYS A 105 7.45 5.31 0.86
CA CYS A 105 7.54 6.79 0.96
C CYS A 105 6.27 7.46 1.52
N GLY A 106 5.31 6.68 2.03
CA GLY A 106 3.97 7.16 2.33
C GLY A 106 3.76 7.92 3.65
N MET A 107 4.58 7.66 4.66
CA MET A 107 4.34 8.06 6.05
C MET A 107 5.41 9.03 6.58
N TYR A 108 5.88 9.95 5.73
CA TYR A 108 6.99 10.87 6.02
C TYR A 108 8.25 10.10 6.44
N ASP A 109 9.04 10.61 7.39
CA ASP A 109 10.24 9.95 7.88
C ASP A 109 9.93 8.64 8.65
N PHE A 110 8.66 8.38 8.97
CA PHE A 110 8.22 7.12 9.57
C PHE A 110 8.00 6.00 8.52
N SER A 111 8.12 6.28 7.22
CA SER A 111 7.82 5.31 6.14
C SER A 111 8.58 3.99 6.28
N GLY A 112 9.88 4.04 6.60
CA GLY A 112 10.68 2.83 6.76
C GLY A 112 10.23 1.95 7.94
N GLN A 113 9.92 2.57 9.08
CA GLN A 113 9.42 1.83 10.27
C GLN A 113 8.01 1.31 10.04
N PHE A 114 7.15 2.10 9.38
CA PHE A 114 5.79 1.67 9.03
C PHE A 114 5.81 0.49 8.06
N ALA A 115 6.64 0.54 7.01
CA ALA A 115 6.81 -0.55 6.05
C ALA A 115 7.34 -1.83 6.73
N PHE A 116 8.18 -1.70 7.75
CA PHE A 116 8.74 -2.84 8.47
C PHE A 116 7.77 -3.46 9.49
N HIS A 117 7.05 -2.65 10.26
CA HIS A 117 6.21 -3.13 11.36
C HIS A 117 4.76 -3.38 10.97
N VAL A 118 4.18 -2.51 10.13
CA VAL A 118 2.79 -2.64 9.65
C VAL A 118 2.77 -3.30 8.28
N GLY A 119 3.72 -2.95 7.40
CA GLY A 119 3.88 -3.60 6.11
C GLY A 119 2.69 -3.40 5.18
N LEU A 120 1.97 -2.29 5.28
CA LEU A 120 0.86 -1.95 4.38
C LEU A 120 1.17 -0.66 3.61
N PRO A 121 0.74 -0.53 2.34
CA PRO A 121 0.77 0.75 1.64
C PRO A 121 -0.14 1.77 2.34
N ALA A 122 0.41 2.91 2.71
CA ALA A 122 -0.36 3.98 3.34
C ALA A 122 0.12 5.37 2.88
N LYS A 123 -0.72 6.39 3.07
CA LYS A 123 -0.32 7.80 2.93
C LYS A 123 -0.92 8.63 4.05
N SER A 124 -0.07 9.34 4.79
CA SER A 124 -0.48 10.28 5.83
C SER A 124 -0.68 11.70 5.29
N GLY A 125 -1.59 12.47 5.90
CA GLY A 125 -1.80 13.88 5.61
C GLY A 125 -1.87 14.72 6.89
N VAL A 126 -1.43 15.98 6.80
CA VAL A 126 -1.37 16.95 7.92
C VAL A 126 -2.75 17.24 8.53
N ALA A 127 -3.85 16.98 7.82
CA ALA A 127 -5.20 17.04 8.38
C ALA A 127 -5.49 15.93 9.41
N GLY A 128 -4.55 15.02 9.67
CA GLY A 128 -4.70 13.87 10.57
C GLY A 128 -5.32 12.64 9.92
N GLY A 129 -5.36 12.60 8.59
CA GLY A 129 -5.87 11.47 7.81
C GLY A 129 -4.76 10.47 7.44
N ILE A 130 -5.08 9.18 7.45
CA ILE A 130 -4.23 8.12 6.92
C ILE A 130 -5.06 7.29 5.95
N LEU A 131 -4.70 7.38 4.65
CA LEU A 131 -5.23 6.53 3.60
C LEU A 131 -4.47 5.19 3.65
N LEU A 132 -5.14 4.09 3.96
CA LEU A 132 -4.54 2.78 4.15
C LEU A 132 -5.11 1.79 3.12
N VAL A 133 -4.24 1.01 2.48
CA VAL A 133 -4.64 0.02 1.49
C VAL A 133 -4.17 -1.37 1.92
N VAL A 134 -5.08 -2.35 1.91
CA VAL A 134 -4.75 -3.77 2.01
C VAL A 134 -5.02 -4.38 0.63
N PRO A 135 -3.99 -4.53 -0.24
CA PRO A 135 -4.18 -4.94 -1.62
C PRO A 135 -4.98 -6.24 -1.73
N ASN A 136 -5.93 -6.28 -2.68
CA ASN A 136 -6.87 -7.39 -2.91
C ASN A 136 -7.80 -7.74 -1.73
N VAL A 137 -7.88 -6.91 -0.69
CA VAL A 137 -8.77 -7.14 0.47
C VAL A 137 -9.68 -5.95 0.72
N MET A 138 -9.13 -4.78 1.04
CA MET A 138 -9.91 -3.61 1.44
C MET A 138 -9.11 -2.32 1.34
N GLY A 139 -9.81 -1.19 1.36
CA GLY A 139 -9.23 0.13 1.62
C GLY A 139 -9.88 0.78 2.83
N MET A 140 -9.11 1.59 3.54
CA MET A 140 -9.55 2.23 4.79
C MET A 140 -9.06 3.68 4.84
N MET A 141 -9.78 4.49 5.60
CA MET A 141 -9.36 5.82 5.98
C MET A 141 -9.48 5.97 7.49
N CYS A 142 -8.37 6.25 8.16
CA CYS A 142 -8.36 6.63 9.57
C CYS A 142 -8.21 8.14 9.67
N TRP A 143 -8.98 8.79 10.54
CA TRP A 143 -8.87 10.23 10.75
C TRP A 143 -8.88 10.60 12.24
N SER A 144 -7.84 11.31 12.65
CA SER A 144 -7.72 11.91 13.98
C SER A 144 -6.77 13.10 13.87
N PRO A 145 -7.24 14.35 14.03
CA PRO A 145 -6.44 15.56 13.82
C PRO A 145 -5.12 15.65 14.62
N PRO A 146 -5.03 15.19 15.89
CA PRO A 146 -3.77 15.21 16.61
C PRO A 146 -2.67 14.41 15.92
N LEU A 147 -1.56 15.09 15.61
CA LEU A 147 -0.38 14.52 14.97
C LEU A 147 0.71 14.20 16.00
N ASP A 148 1.51 13.18 15.71
CA ASP A 148 2.75 12.91 16.41
C ASP A 148 3.88 13.85 15.93
N LYS A 149 5.06 13.69 16.54
CA LYS A 149 6.27 14.47 16.19
C LYS A 149 6.78 14.25 14.76
N MET A 150 6.30 13.20 14.07
CA MET A 150 6.68 12.86 12.70
C MET A 150 5.63 13.36 11.67
N GLY A 151 4.57 14.02 12.13
CA GLY A 151 3.49 14.54 11.29
C GLY A 151 2.40 13.51 10.95
N ASN A 152 2.36 12.36 11.63
CA ASN A 152 1.37 11.31 11.40
C ASN A 152 0.26 11.33 12.47
N SER A 153 -0.95 10.93 12.11
CA SER A 153 -2.06 10.83 13.08
C SER A 153 -1.77 9.84 14.19
N VAL A 154 -1.83 10.27 15.45
CA VAL A 154 -1.50 9.44 16.63
C VAL A 154 -2.40 8.20 16.72
N LYS A 155 -3.72 8.41 16.66
CA LYS A 155 -4.69 7.31 16.73
C LYS A 155 -4.67 6.46 15.46
N GLY A 156 -4.43 7.07 14.31
CA GLY A 156 -4.36 6.35 13.03
C GLY A 156 -3.19 5.36 13.00
N ILE A 157 -2.00 5.77 13.44
CA ILE A 157 -0.84 4.87 13.53
C ILE A 157 -1.08 3.75 14.54
N HIS A 158 -1.60 4.08 15.73
CA HIS A 158 -1.89 3.08 16.75
C HIS A 158 -2.86 2.00 16.24
N PHE A 159 -3.94 2.43 15.57
CA PHE A 159 -4.88 1.51 14.93
C PHE A 159 -4.21 0.62 13.88
N CYS A 160 -3.33 1.16 13.03
CA CYS A 160 -2.64 0.37 12.00
C CYS A 160 -1.76 -0.73 12.60
N HIS A 161 -1.07 -0.46 13.71
CA HIS A 161 -0.28 -1.46 14.42
C HIS A 161 -1.15 -2.55 15.05
N ASP A 162 -2.23 -2.15 15.71
CA ASP A 162 -3.16 -3.09 16.36
C ASP A 162 -3.82 -4.00 15.32
N LEU A 163 -4.20 -3.45 14.16
CA LEU A 163 -4.77 -4.18 13.04
C LEU A 163 -3.87 -5.33 12.58
N VAL A 164 -2.59 -5.06 12.32
CA VAL A 164 -1.64 -6.07 11.83
C VAL A 164 -1.12 -6.98 12.94
N SER A 165 -1.18 -6.54 14.19
CA SER A 165 -0.92 -7.40 15.35
C SER A 165 -2.02 -8.45 15.51
N LEU A 166 -3.27 -8.08 15.23
CA LEU A 166 -4.43 -8.96 15.30
C LEU A 166 -4.62 -9.82 14.04
N CYS A 167 -4.44 -9.25 12.85
CA CYS A 167 -4.76 -9.87 11.56
C CYS A 167 -3.51 -10.13 10.71
N ASN A 168 -3.53 -11.18 9.88
CA ASN A 168 -2.43 -11.54 8.96
C ASN A 168 -2.40 -10.68 7.68
N PHE A 169 -2.58 -9.37 7.82
CA PHE A 169 -2.61 -8.41 6.71
C PHE A 169 -1.24 -7.80 6.38
N HIS A 170 -0.21 -8.02 7.20
CA HIS A 170 1.14 -7.56 6.84
C HIS A 170 1.50 -8.09 5.44
N ASN A 171 2.05 -7.25 4.56
CA ASN A 171 2.32 -7.63 3.16
C ASN A 171 3.24 -8.87 3.02
N TYR A 172 4.06 -9.13 4.03
CA TYR A 172 4.96 -10.30 4.08
C TYR A 172 4.51 -11.38 5.07
N ASP A 173 3.30 -11.31 5.63
CA ASP A 173 2.73 -12.40 6.43
C ASP A 173 2.34 -13.59 5.53
N ASN A 174 2.40 -14.79 6.08
CA ASN A 174 2.06 -16.01 5.36
C ASN A 174 0.55 -16.32 5.46
N LEU A 175 -0.09 -16.65 4.33
CA LEU A 175 -1.52 -16.98 4.27
C LEU A 175 -1.88 -18.38 4.79
N ARG A 176 -0.90 -19.28 4.90
CA ARG A 176 -1.06 -20.69 5.30
C ARG A 176 -0.55 -20.95 6.72
N HIS A 177 0.57 -20.31 7.08
CA HIS A 177 1.34 -20.51 8.31
C HIS A 177 1.49 -19.18 9.04
N PHE A 178 0.37 -18.57 9.43
CA PHE A 178 0.35 -17.44 10.33
C PHE A 178 0.20 -17.94 11.78
N ALA A 179 0.75 -17.20 12.74
CA ALA A 179 0.77 -17.58 14.15
C ALA A 179 -0.63 -17.45 14.79
N LYS A 180 -0.78 -16.69 15.88
CA LYS A 180 -2.06 -16.46 16.57
C LYS A 180 -2.91 -15.35 15.92
N LYS A 181 -2.59 -14.96 14.69
CA LYS A 181 -3.31 -13.89 13.97
C LYS A 181 -4.61 -14.43 13.38
N LEU A 182 -5.56 -13.54 13.15
CA LEU A 182 -6.81 -13.83 12.46
C LEU A 182 -6.63 -13.65 10.95
N ASP A 183 -7.33 -14.48 10.17
CA ASP A 183 -7.49 -14.28 8.73
C ASP A 183 -8.97 -14.10 8.39
N PRO A 184 -9.45 -12.85 8.23
CA PRO A 184 -10.83 -12.58 7.90
C PRO A 184 -11.28 -13.07 6.52
N ARG A 185 -10.38 -13.55 5.67
CA ARG A 185 -10.73 -14.12 4.34
C ARG A 185 -11.34 -15.52 4.45
N ARG A 186 -11.25 -16.17 5.61
CA ARG A 186 -11.81 -17.51 5.86
C ARG A 186 -13.08 -17.40 6.70
N GLU A 187 -14.16 -18.03 6.25
CA GLU A 187 -15.41 -18.10 7.03
C GLU A 187 -15.30 -19.08 8.21
N GLY A 188 -16.04 -18.81 9.29
CA GLY A 188 -16.54 -19.87 10.17
C GLY A 188 -15.61 -20.47 11.23
N GLY A 189 -14.52 -19.79 11.63
CA GLY A 189 -13.70 -20.27 12.76
C GLY A 189 -12.79 -21.46 12.45
N ASP A 190 -12.72 -21.90 11.18
CA ASP A 190 -11.76 -22.89 10.71
C ASP A 190 -10.38 -22.26 10.46
N GLN A 191 -9.79 -21.74 11.54
CA GLN A 191 -8.50 -21.05 11.53
C GLN A 191 -7.31 -22.01 11.73
N ARG A 192 -7.54 -23.31 11.95
CA ARG A 192 -6.48 -24.29 12.21
C ARG A 192 -6.66 -25.54 11.35
N HIS A 193 -5.95 -25.59 10.23
CA HIS A 193 -5.61 -26.89 9.64
C HIS A 193 -4.38 -27.47 10.37
N SER A 194 -4.54 -28.68 10.91
CA SER A 194 -3.43 -29.60 11.16
C SER A 194 -2.77 -29.99 9.84
N PHE A 195 -1.44 -30.06 9.83
CA PHE A 195 -0.64 -30.28 8.63
C PHE A 195 -0.92 -31.66 8.00
N GLY A 196 -1.32 -31.66 6.72
CA GLY A 196 -0.86 -32.65 5.74
C GLY A 196 0.39 -32.12 5.01
N PRO A 197 1.28 -32.99 4.51
CA PRO A 197 2.51 -32.57 3.83
C PRO A 197 2.23 -31.69 2.61
N LEU A 198 3.07 -30.67 2.42
CA LEU A 198 3.10 -29.84 1.21
C LEU A 198 3.50 -30.72 0.02
N ASP A 199 2.54 -31.03 -0.87
CA ASP A 199 2.83 -31.71 -2.12
C ASP A 199 3.29 -30.69 -3.19
N TYR A 200 4.62 -30.55 -3.30
CA TYR A 200 5.27 -29.69 -4.28
C TYR A 200 5.22 -30.26 -5.72
N GLU A 201 4.81 -31.52 -5.92
CA GLU A 201 4.62 -32.08 -7.27
C GLU A 201 3.45 -31.40 -7.98
N SER A 202 2.37 -31.14 -7.23
CA SER A 202 1.20 -30.39 -7.70
C SER A 202 1.56 -28.97 -8.18
N LEU A 203 2.48 -28.29 -7.47
CA LEU A 203 2.92 -26.92 -7.77
C LEU A 203 3.86 -26.86 -9.00
N GLN A 204 4.65 -27.90 -9.24
CA GLN A 204 5.51 -28.00 -10.43
C GLN A 204 4.69 -28.25 -11.69
N GLN A 205 3.59 -28.99 -11.59
CA GLN A 205 2.64 -29.19 -12.69
C GLN A 205 1.90 -27.90 -13.07
N GLU A 206 1.44 -27.11 -12.11
CA GLU A 206 0.76 -25.82 -12.38
C GLU A 206 1.67 -24.79 -13.08
N LEU A 207 2.98 -24.81 -12.80
CA LEU A 207 3.96 -23.90 -13.41
C LEU A 207 4.52 -24.39 -14.76
N ALA A 208 4.08 -25.56 -15.24
CA ALA A 208 4.47 -26.16 -16.53
C ALA A 208 5.99 -26.21 -16.80
N LEU A 209 6.80 -26.38 -15.74
CA LEU A 209 8.25 -26.50 -15.87
C LEU A 209 8.61 -27.89 -16.40
N LYS A 210 9.35 -27.95 -17.51
CA LYS A 210 9.70 -29.22 -18.17
C LYS A 210 10.75 -30.05 -17.41
N GLU A 211 11.54 -29.44 -16.53
CA GLU A 211 12.61 -30.10 -15.78
C GLU A 211 12.62 -29.66 -14.31
N THR A 212 12.98 -30.57 -13.42
CA THR A 212 13.01 -30.37 -11.97
C THR A 212 14.21 -29.49 -11.58
N VAL A 213 13.99 -28.17 -11.48
CA VAL A 213 15.05 -27.19 -11.19
C VAL A 213 15.51 -27.20 -9.71
N TRP A 214 14.69 -27.78 -8.82
CA TRP A 214 14.88 -27.72 -7.37
C TRP A 214 14.98 -29.11 -6.77
N LYS A 215 16.11 -29.41 -6.10
CA LYS A 215 16.29 -30.65 -5.33
C LYS A 215 16.25 -30.40 -3.83
N LYS A 216 15.64 -31.35 -3.13
CA LYS A 216 15.62 -31.41 -1.66
C LYS A 216 17.04 -31.64 -1.14
N VAL A 217 17.53 -30.69 -0.35
CA VAL A 217 18.78 -30.85 0.42
C VAL A 217 18.41 -31.58 1.69
N SER A 218 18.91 -32.80 1.85
CA SER A 218 18.76 -33.54 3.10
C SER A 218 19.91 -33.15 4.03
N PRO A 219 19.68 -32.84 5.32
CA PRO A 219 20.78 -32.61 6.26
C PRO A 219 21.60 -33.90 6.44
N GLU A 220 22.92 -33.77 6.60
CA GLU A 220 23.85 -34.91 6.74
C GLU A 220 23.75 -35.65 8.09
N SER A 221 22.96 -35.12 9.03
CA SER A 221 22.69 -35.75 10.33
C SER A 221 21.21 -36.11 10.49
N ASN A 222 20.94 -37.38 10.81
CA ASN A 222 19.61 -37.98 10.99
C ASN A 222 18.84 -37.52 12.24
N GLU A 223 19.17 -36.38 12.85
CA GLU A 223 18.55 -35.86 14.07
C GLU A 223 18.02 -34.42 13.92
N ASP A 224 17.49 -34.08 12.75
CA ASP A 224 16.79 -32.80 12.57
C ASP A 224 15.26 -33.03 12.61
N ILE A 225 14.63 -32.66 13.73
CA ILE A 225 13.17 -32.73 13.95
C ILE A 225 12.47 -31.52 13.29
N SER A 226 13.21 -30.65 12.60
CA SER A 226 12.61 -29.54 11.87
C SER A 226 11.84 -30.03 10.62
N THR A 227 10.57 -29.63 10.50
CA THR A 227 9.75 -29.81 9.29
C THR A 227 10.18 -28.90 8.13
N THR A 228 11.31 -28.20 8.26
CA THR A 228 11.81 -27.25 7.28
C THR A 228 12.67 -27.99 6.26
N VAL A 229 12.13 -28.21 5.07
CA VAL A 229 12.86 -28.80 3.97
C VAL A 229 13.53 -27.69 3.15
N VAL A 230 14.86 -27.70 3.12
CA VAL A 230 15.66 -26.76 2.31
C VAL A 230 15.81 -27.32 0.90
N TYR A 231 15.49 -26.53 -0.12
CA TYR A 231 15.72 -26.89 -1.53
C TYR A 231 16.82 -26.01 -2.11
N ARG A 232 17.72 -26.61 -2.91
CA ARG A 232 18.77 -25.89 -3.63
C ARG A 232 18.45 -25.91 -5.13
N MET A 233 18.61 -24.75 -5.76
CA MET A 233 18.59 -24.63 -7.22
C MET A 233 19.90 -25.20 -7.76
N GLU A 234 19.85 -26.21 -8.61
CA GLU A 234 21.05 -26.62 -9.35
C GLU A 234 21.26 -25.62 -10.51
N SER A 235 22.52 -25.23 -10.78
CA SER A 235 22.79 -24.30 -11.87
C SER A 235 22.35 -24.92 -13.18
N LEU A 236 21.51 -24.23 -13.93
CA LEU A 236 21.25 -24.57 -15.33
C LEU A 236 22.59 -24.42 -16.05
N GLY A 237 23.21 -25.55 -16.40
CA GLY A 237 24.48 -25.56 -17.12
C GLY A 237 24.36 -24.70 -18.38
N GLU A 238 25.35 -23.84 -18.61
CA GLU A 238 25.46 -23.09 -19.86
C GLU A 238 25.45 -24.10 -21.01
N LYS A 239 24.37 -24.10 -21.79
CA LYS A 239 24.33 -24.83 -23.06
C LYS A 239 25.28 -24.11 -24.01
N SER A 240 26.44 -24.71 -24.25
CA SER A 240 27.33 -24.40 -25.39
C SER A 240 26.62 -24.64 -26.72
#